data_AF-A0A9P0CYN9-F1
#
_entry.id   AF-A0A9P0CYN9-F1
#
_cell.length_a   1.000
_cell.length_b   1.000
_cell.length_c   1.000
_cell.angle_alpha   90.00
_cell.angle_beta   90.00
_cell.angle_gamma   90.00
#
_symmetry.space_group_name_H-M   'P 1'
#
loop_
_entity.id
_entity.type
_entity.pdbx_description
1 polymer ?
#
loop_
_entity_poly.entity_id
_entity_poly.type
_entity_poly.pdbx_seq_one_letter_code
_entity_poly.pdbx_strand_id
1 'polypeptide(L)'
;MSEIKDVCNTDQVCFYLPHHEVIKKSTTKLQIVYDGSAKSDSGVSVNKLQYVGARIQEDLISILLRFRQNSVAICGDIVKMYRQVWIKQEHSPFQRILWRSNPADEVREHNLNTVTFGLASSPFLAVRCLKQLPLECGEHFSEVSQVIARDFYVDYLIFGSSSVQEAVNLC
;
A
#
# COMPACT_ATOMS: atom_id res chain seq x y z
N MET A 1 -5.27 -11.32 -5.55
CA MET A 1 -4.66 -12.59 -5.14
C MET A 1 -4.90 -13.59 -6.25
N SER A 2 -3.99 -14.53 -6.44
CA SER A 2 -4.12 -15.61 -7.41
C SER A 2 -3.91 -16.95 -6.70
N GLU A 3 -4.81 -17.89 -6.94
CA GLU A 3 -4.70 -19.27 -6.46
C GLU A 3 -3.56 -20.00 -7.17
N ILE A 4 -2.83 -20.81 -6.42
CA ILE A 4 -1.76 -21.65 -6.94
C ILE A 4 -2.37 -23.00 -7.29
N LYS A 5 -2.49 -23.29 -8.59
CA LYS A 5 -3.14 -24.50 -9.10
C LYS A 5 -2.21 -25.72 -9.19
N ASP A 6 -0.92 -25.47 -9.32
CA ASP A 6 0.10 -26.52 -9.43
C ASP A 6 1.01 -26.51 -8.20
N VAL A 7 0.80 -27.47 -7.30
CA VAL A 7 1.67 -27.75 -6.14
C VAL A 7 3.00 -28.38 -6.59
N CYS A 8 3.13 -28.72 -7.87
CA CYS A 8 4.21 -29.54 -8.43
C CYS A 8 5.55 -28.81 -8.71
N ASN A 9 5.74 -27.57 -8.25
CA ASN A 9 7.03 -26.89 -8.36
C ASN A 9 7.61 -26.61 -6.96
N THR A 10 8.03 -27.69 -6.29
CA THR A 10 8.63 -27.68 -4.95
C THR A 10 9.96 -26.93 -4.86
N ASP A 11 10.53 -26.53 -6.00
CA ASP A 11 11.82 -25.83 -6.06
C ASP A 11 11.69 -24.29 -5.96
N GLN A 12 10.48 -23.74 -6.03
CA GLN A 12 10.28 -22.30 -5.90
C GLN A 12 10.33 -21.84 -4.44
N VAL A 13 11.36 -21.06 -4.09
CA VAL A 13 11.45 -20.41 -2.77
C VAL A 13 10.25 -19.49 -2.58
N CYS A 14 9.52 -19.70 -1.47
CA CYS A 14 8.34 -18.92 -1.11
C CYS A 14 8.31 -18.62 0.40
N PHE A 15 7.45 -17.69 0.80
CA PHE A 15 7.20 -17.37 2.20
C PHE A 15 5.70 -17.34 2.47
N TYR A 16 5.26 -18.17 3.41
CA TYR A 16 3.89 -18.17 3.91
C TYR A 16 3.74 -17.07 4.94
N LEU A 17 2.98 -16.04 4.59
CA LEU A 17 2.68 -14.88 5.40
C LEU A 17 1.50 -15.20 6.32
N PRO A 18 1.74 -15.34 7.64
CA PRO A 18 0.67 -15.57 8.59
C PRO A 18 -0.28 -14.37 8.58
N HIS A 19 -1.56 -14.67 8.73
CA HIS A 19 -2.57 -13.64 8.84
C HIS A 19 -3.69 -14.06 9.78
N HIS A 20 -4.32 -13.06 10.37
CA HIS A 20 -5.45 -13.23 11.26
C HIS A 20 -6.42 -12.07 11.11
N GLU A 21 -7.67 -12.28 11.50
CA GLU A 21 -8.65 -11.23 11.54
C GLU A 21 -8.57 -10.38 12.81
N VAL A 22 -8.86 -9.09 12.63
CA VAL A 22 -9.09 -8.13 13.71
C VAL A 22 -10.45 -7.49 13.47
N ILE A 23 -11.36 -7.69 14.42
CA ILE A 23 -12.69 -7.09 14.40
C ILE A 23 -12.66 -5.85 15.30
N LYS A 24 -12.84 -4.67 14.72
CA LYS A 24 -12.95 -3.43 15.51
C LYS A 24 -14.29 -3.43 16.25
N LYS A 25 -14.24 -3.42 17.59
CA LYS A 25 -15.41 -3.40 18.48
C LYS A 25 -16.39 -2.26 18.15
N SER A 26 -15.91 -1.13 17.63
CA SER A 26 -16.73 0.05 17.33
C SER A 26 -17.41 0.05 15.95
N THR A 27 -16.92 -0.70 14.96
CA THR A 27 -17.42 -0.59 13.57
C THR A 27 -17.82 -1.91 12.94
N THR A 28 -17.68 -3.05 13.64
CA THR A 28 -17.88 -4.42 13.11
C THR A 28 -17.06 -4.75 11.86
N LYS A 29 -16.22 -3.83 11.39
CA LYS A 29 -15.43 -3.97 10.16
C LYS A 29 -14.31 -4.97 10.41
N LEU A 30 -14.35 -6.07 9.68
CA LEU A 30 -13.29 -7.06 9.59
C LEU A 30 -12.07 -6.43 8.92
N GLN A 31 -10.90 -6.56 9.56
CA GLN A 31 -9.60 -6.24 8.96
C GLN A 31 -8.74 -7.49 9.03
N ILE A 32 -8.12 -7.86 7.93
CA ILE A 32 -7.06 -8.87 7.96
C ILE A 32 -5.80 -8.16 8.45
N VAL A 33 -4.95 -8.85 9.21
CA VAL A 33 -3.61 -8.42 9.56
C VAL A 33 -2.62 -9.45 9.03
N TYR A 34 -1.65 -9.00 8.23
CA TYR A 34 -0.54 -9.84 7.77
C TYR A 34 0.68 -9.61 8.65
N ASP A 35 1.28 -10.68 9.17
CA ASP A 35 2.44 -10.61 10.06
C ASP A 35 3.74 -10.92 9.31
N GLY A 36 4.36 -9.88 8.74
CA GLY A 36 5.67 -9.98 8.11
C GLY A 36 6.84 -10.17 9.08
N SER A 37 6.59 -10.06 10.40
CA SER A 37 7.59 -10.19 11.46
C SER A 37 7.64 -11.60 12.04
N ALA A 38 6.63 -12.44 11.76
CA ALA A 38 6.65 -13.85 12.05
C ALA A 38 7.88 -14.53 11.43
N LYS A 39 8.57 -15.33 12.23
CA LYS A 39 9.76 -16.07 11.80
C LYS A 39 9.33 -17.37 11.13
N SER A 40 10.01 -17.75 10.05
CA SER A 40 9.87 -19.10 9.50
C SER A 40 10.62 -20.13 10.35
N ASP A 41 10.56 -21.39 9.93
CA ASP A 41 11.41 -22.50 10.37
C ASP A 41 12.92 -22.18 10.40
N SER A 42 13.40 -21.32 9.51
CA SER A 42 14.78 -20.81 9.48
C SER A 42 15.09 -19.80 10.60
N GLY A 43 14.09 -19.38 11.38
CA GLY A 43 14.22 -18.35 12.42
C GLY A 43 14.30 -16.92 11.89
N VAL A 44 14.14 -16.72 10.58
CA VAL A 44 14.17 -15.42 9.90
C VAL A 44 12.77 -15.02 9.44
N SER A 45 12.42 -13.74 9.59
CA SER A 45 11.15 -13.18 9.10
C SER A 45 11.33 -12.49 7.75
N VAL A 46 10.26 -12.42 6.94
CA VAL A 46 10.31 -11.73 5.65
C VAL A 46 10.68 -10.25 5.80
N ASN A 47 10.21 -9.58 6.85
CA ASN A 47 10.57 -8.19 7.15
C ASN A 47 12.07 -7.99 7.40
N LYS A 48 12.77 -9.00 7.93
CA LYS A 48 14.22 -8.95 8.13
C LYS A 48 15.01 -9.09 6.82
N LEU A 49 14.43 -9.75 5.81
CA LEU A 49 15.05 -9.97 4.50
C LEU A 49 14.78 -8.83 3.51
N GLN A 50 13.71 -8.07 3.73
CA GLN A 50 13.32 -7.00 2.83
C GLN A 50 14.23 -5.78 2.91
N TYR A 51 14.53 -5.22 1.74
CA TYR A 51 15.04 -3.86 1.66
C TYR A 51 13.90 -2.86 1.87
N VAL A 52 13.90 -2.20 3.03
CA VAL A 52 12.82 -1.28 3.46
C VAL A 52 12.67 -0.07 2.53
N GLY A 53 13.77 0.39 1.95
CA GLY A 53 13.83 1.66 1.23
C GLY A 53 13.97 2.87 2.16
N ALA A 54 14.28 4.03 1.57
CA ALA A 54 14.44 5.28 2.32
C ALA A 54 13.08 5.87 2.73
N ARG A 55 13.04 6.66 3.80
CA ARG A 55 11.84 7.44 4.13
C ARG A 55 11.69 8.60 3.15
N ILE A 56 10.83 8.43 2.16
CA ILE A 56 10.55 9.43 1.11
C ILE A 56 9.25 10.20 1.32
N GLN A 57 8.51 9.92 2.38
CA GLN A 57 7.28 10.60 2.71
C GLN A 57 7.55 12.07 3.07
N GLU A 58 6.69 12.96 2.61
CA GLU A 58 6.73 14.37 2.98
C GLU A 58 6.47 14.56 4.48
N ASP A 59 7.13 15.56 5.04
CA ASP A 59 6.94 15.92 6.43
C ASP A 59 5.54 16.51 6.66
N LEU A 60 4.85 16.01 7.70
CA LEU A 60 3.46 16.39 7.97
C LEU A 60 3.34 17.89 8.29
N ILE A 61 4.31 18.47 9.01
CA ILE A 61 4.28 19.89 9.34
C ILE A 61 4.37 20.71 8.05
N SER A 62 5.25 20.30 7.13
CA SER A 62 5.42 20.95 5.83
C SER A 62 4.13 20.92 4.99
N ILE A 63 3.43 19.78 4.96
CA ILE A 63 2.11 19.66 4.30
C ILE A 63 1.09 20.61 4.95
N LEU A 64 0.99 20.58 6.28
CA LEU A 64 0.01 21.40 7.01
C LEU A 64 0.27 22.91 6.86
N LEU A 65 1.52 23.34 6.75
CA LEU A 65 1.88 24.73 6.50
C LEU A 65 1.42 25.20 5.12
N ARG A 66 1.66 24.41 4.06
CA ARG A 66 1.15 24.72 2.70
C ARG A 66 -0.37 24.72 2.66
N PHE A 67 -0.99 23.72 3.27
CA PHE A 67 -2.44 23.62 3.38
C PHE A 67 -3.05 24.89 4.01
N ARG A 68 -2.47 25.39 5.10
CA ARG A 68 -2.97 26.57 5.83
C ARG A 68 -2.82 27.91 5.10
N GLN A 69 -2.08 27.97 3.99
CA GLN A 69 -1.95 29.20 3.20
C GLN A 69 -3.16 29.47 2.30
N ASN A 70 -4.07 28.50 2.17
CA ASN A 70 -5.17 28.53 1.23
C ASN A 70 -6.51 28.88 1.89
N SER A 71 -7.42 29.49 1.12
CA SER A 71 -8.77 29.86 1.57
C SER A 71 -9.77 28.70 1.44
N VAL A 72 -9.50 27.77 0.54
CA VAL A 72 -10.32 26.57 0.29
C VAL A 72 -9.47 25.33 0.57
N ALA A 73 -10.02 24.43 1.39
CA ALA A 73 -9.40 23.16 1.76
C ALA A 73 -9.91 22.02 0.86
N ILE A 74 -8.98 21.18 0.36
CA ILE A 74 -9.30 19.99 -0.42
C ILE A 74 -8.61 18.79 0.24
N CYS A 75 -9.40 17.77 0.53
CA CYS A 75 -8.94 16.55 1.19
C CYS A 75 -9.41 15.32 0.41
N GLY A 76 -8.57 14.30 0.33
CA GLY A 76 -8.89 13.04 -0.33
C GLY A 76 -8.16 11.87 0.31
N ASP A 77 -8.66 10.66 0.07
CA ASP A 77 -8.05 9.43 0.54
C ASP A 77 -7.94 8.43 -0.61
N ILE A 78 -6.77 7.81 -0.78
CA ILE A 78 -6.62 6.69 -1.71
C ILE A 78 -7.10 5.43 -1.01
N VAL A 79 -8.36 5.09 -1.29
CA VAL A 79 -9.01 3.90 -0.73
C VAL A 79 -8.16 2.66 -1.00
N LYS A 80 -7.66 2.06 0.09
CA LYS A 80 -6.81 0.86 0.07
C LYS A 80 -5.53 1.06 -0.77
N MET A 81 -4.82 2.18 -0.60
CA MET A 81 -3.61 2.57 -1.34
C MET A 81 -2.65 1.41 -1.67
N TYR A 82 -2.26 0.60 -0.68
CA TYR A 82 -1.36 -0.55 -0.91
C TYR A 82 -1.88 -1.54 -1.97
N ARG A 83 -3.20 -1.75 -2.02
CA ARG A 83 -3.84 -2.64 -2.99
C ARG A 83 -3.95 -2.06 -4.40
N GLN A 84 -3.63 -0.77 -4.58
CA GLN A 84 -3.60 -0.13 -5.89
C GLN A 84 -2.26 -0.32 -6.61
N VAL A 85 -1.25 -0.87 -5.92
CA VAL A 85 0.10 -1.04 -6.45
C VAL A 85 0.40 -2.52 -6.66
N TRP A 86 0.63 -2.92 -7.91
CA TRP A 86 1.09 -4.28 -8.24
C TRP A 86 2.54 -4.47 -7.83
N ILE A 87 2.86 -5.65 -7.29
CA ILE A 87 4.25 -6.08 -7.14
C ILE A 87 4.69 -6.83 -8.40
N LYS A 88 6.00 -6.92 -8.60
CA LYS A 88 6.54 -7.82 -9.62
C LYS A 88 6.12 -9.25 -9.35
N GLN A 89 5.74 -9.98 -10.40
CA GLN A 89 5.27 -11.36 -10.31
C GLN A 89 6.29 -12.28 -9.61
N GLU A 90 7.57 -12.06 -9.86
CA GLU A 90 8.70 -12.78 -9.23
C GLU A 90 8.75 -12.65 -7.70
N HIS A 91 8.15 -11.59 -7.13
CA HIS A 91 8.11 -11.37 -5.67
C HIS A 91 6.82 -11.88 -5.02
N SER A 92 5.79 -12.22 -5.80
CA SER A 92 4.51 -12.68 -5.28
C SER A 92 4.58 -13.95 -4.42
N PRO A 93 5.51 -14.92 -4.65
CA PRO A 93 5.66 -16.08 -3.77
C PRO A 93 6.08 -15.75 -2.34
N PHE A 94 6.65 -14.56 -2.09
CA PHE A 94 7.03 -14.12 -0.73
C PHE A 94 5.88 -13.47 0.04
N GLN A 95 4.69 -13.40 -0.57
CA GLN A 95 3.46 -12.90 0.04
C GLN A 95 2.35 -13.96 -0.07
N ARG A 96 2.73 -15.25 0.09
CA ARG A 96 1.82 -16.38 -0.03
C ARG A 96 0.99 -16.52 1.24
N ILE A 97 -0.28 -16.87 1.10
CA ILE A 97 -1.20 -17.09 2.21
C ILE A 97 -1.95 -18.41 2.03
N LEU A 98 -2.39 -18.97 3.16
CA LEU A 98 -3.31 -20.10 3.21
C LEU A 98 -4.73 -19.60 3.43
N TRP A 99 -5.67 -19.92 2.55
CA TRP A 99 -7.03 -19.41 2.64
C TRP A 99 -8.07 -20.48 2.33
N ARG A 100 -9.23 -20.36 2.96
CA ARG A 100 -10.46 -21.10 2.63
C ARG A 100 -11.67 -20.23 2.97
N SER A 101 -12.76 -20.37 2.22
CA SER A 101 -13.96 -19.56 2.42
C SER A 101 -14.89 -20.18 3.46
N ASN A 102 -15.00 -21.51 3.49
CA ASN A 102 -15.75 -22.26 4.49
C ASN A 102 -14.80 -23.14 5.33
N PRO A 103 -15.03 -23.31 6.64
CA PRO A 103 -14.30 -24.30 7.44
C PRO A 103 -14.33 -25.74 6.92
N ALA A 104 -15.35 -26.10 6.12
CA ALA A 104 -15.47 -27.40 5.47
C ALA A 104 -14.63 -27.52 4.18
N ASP A 105 -14.20 -26.40 3.59
CA ASP A 105 -13.40 -26.40 2.37
C ASP A 105 -11.95 -26.78 2.69
N GLU A 106 -11.29 -27.38 1.69
CA GLU A 106 -9.84 -27.55 1.69
C GLU A 106 -9.13 -26.20 1.74
N VAL A 107 -8.05 -26.13 2.50
CA VAL A 107 -7.17 -24.96 2.54
C VAL A 107 -6.41 -24.87 1.21
N ARG A 108 -6.46 -23.70 0.57
CA ARG A 108 -5.78 -23.40 -0.69
C ARG A 108 -4.65 -22.39 -0.47
N GLU A 109 -3.66 -22.43 -1.36
CA GLU A 109 -2.57 -21.47 -1.39
C GLU A 109 -2.88 -20.33 -2.36
N HIS A 110 -2.63 -19.09 -1.93
CA HIS A 110 -2.77 -17.91 -2.77
C HIS A 110 -1.57 -17.00 -2.65
N ASN A 111 -1.11 -16.43 -3.77
CA ASN A 111 -0.18 -15.31 -3.74
C ASN A 111 -0.95 -13.98 -3.72
N LEU A 112 -0.53 -13.06 -2.85
CA LEU A 112 -0.95 -11.67 -2.91
C LEU A 112 -0.15 -10.95 -4.00
N ASN A 113 -0.85 -10.21 -4.87
CA ASN A 113 -0.26 -9.67 -6.11
C ASN A 113 -0.03 -8.16 -6.05
N THR A 114 -0.44 -7.54 -4.95
CA THR A 114 -0.29 -6.10 -4.73
C THR A 114 0.59 -5.89 -3.51
N VAL A 115 1.04 -4.66 -3.29
CA VAL A 115 1.75 -4.32 -2.05
C VAL A 115 0.86 -4.70 -0.87
N THR A 116 1.41 -5.50 0.05
CA THR A 116 0.68 -6.02 1.22
C THR A 116 1.09 -5.25 2.46
N PHE A 117 0.13 -4.65 3.16
CA PHE A 117 0.42 -3.96 4.42
C PHE A 117 0.93 -4.97 5.47
N GLY A 118 1.76 -4.52 6.41
CA GLY A 118 2.42 -5.39 7.40
C GLY A 118 3.82 -5.87 6.97
N LEU A 119 4.18 -5.65 5.70
CA LEU A 119 5.55 -5.85 5.22
C LEU A 119 6.39 -4.56 5.35
N ALA A 120 7.68 -4.72 5.65
CA ALA A 120 8.57 -3.62 6.00
C ALA A 120 8.80 -2.63 4.84
N SER A 121 8.87 -3.12 3.60
CA SER A 121 9.06 -2.28 2.41
C SER A 121 7.78 -1.63 1.87
N SER A 122 6.61 -2.07 2.33
CA SER A 122 5.31 -1.63 1.77
C SER A 122 5.07 -0.12 1.82
N PRO A 123 5.39 0.60 2.92
CA PRO A 123 5.25 2.06 2.96
C PRO A 123 6.07 2.76 1.87
N PHE A 124 7.33 2.35 1.70
CA PHE A 124 8.19 2.91 0.66
C PHE A 124 7.64 2.62 -0.73
N LEU A 125 7.28 1.37 -1.03
CA LEU A 125 6.79 0.96 -2.35
C LEU A 125 5.53 1.76 -2.75
N ALA A 126 4.57 1.89 -1.85
CA ALA A 126 3.33 2.61 -2.14
C ALA A 126 3.57 4.11 -2.36
N VAL A 127 4.32 4.77 -1.48
CA VAL A 127 4.64 6.20 -1.63
C VAL A 127 5.52 6.46 -2.85
N ARG A 128 6.45 5.54 -3.16
CA ARG A 128 7.35 5.69 -4.30
C ARG A 128 6.59 5.66 -5.62
N CYS A 129 5.53 4.86 -5.73
CA CYS A 129 4.62 4.87 -6.87
C CYS A 129 3.93 6.23 -7.02
N LEU A 130 3.38 6.80 -5.94
CA LEU A 130 2.80 8.16 -5.99
C LEU A 130 3.81 9.20 -6.45
N LYS A 131 5.03 9.17 -5.90
CA LYS A 131 6.10 10.09 -6.31
C LYS A 131 6.62 9.85 -7.73
N GLN A 132 6.37 8.68 -8.31
CA GLN A 132 6.74 8.37 -9.69
C GLN A 132 5.74 8.95 -10.70
N LEU A 133 4.45 9.00 -10.35
CA LEU A 133 3.39 9.44 -11.28
C LEU A 133 3.65 10.82 -11.89
N PRO A 134 4.04 11.87 -11.14
CA PRO A 134 4.41 13.17 -11.72
C PRO A 134 5.57 13.11 -12.73
N LEU A 135 6.51 12.18 -12.54
CA LEU A 135 7.68 12.05 -13.41
C LEU A 135 7.34 11.34 -14.73
N GLU A 136 6.37 10.43 -14.71
CA GLU A 136 5.96 9.64 -15.88
C GLU A 136 4.78 10.24 -16.63
N CYS A 137 3.88 10.95 -15.94
CA CYS A 137 2.60 11.41 -16.49
C CYS A 137 2.41 12.93 -16.39
N GLY A 138 3.41 13.68 -15.88
CA GLY A 138 3.22 15.07 -15.48
C GLY A 138 3.30 16.13 -16.59
N GLU A 139 3.69 15.76 -17.82
CA GLU A 139 3.95 16.73 -18.90
C GLU A 139 2.77 17.66 -19.21
N HIS A 140 1.53 17.18 -19.00
CA HIS A 140 0.31 17.95 -19.28
C HIS A 140 -0.42 18.47 -18.05
N PHE A 141 0.03 18.11 -16.83
CA PHE A 141 -0.68 18.38 -15.58
C PHE A 141 0.27 18.92 -14.52
N SER A 142 0.95 20.03 -14.80
CA SER A 142 2.02 20.56 -13.95
C SER A 142 1.56 20.86 -12.52
N GLU A 143 0.34 21.37 -12.34
CA GLU A 143 -0.22 21.73 -11.04
C GLU A 143 -0.61 20.49 -10.23
N VAL A 144 -1.40 19.58 -10.81
CA VAL A 144 -1.77 18.30 -10.18
C VAL A 144 -0.54 17.46 -9.86
N SER A 145 0.47 17.47 -10.73
CA SER A 145 1.75 16.80 -10.51
C SER A 145 2.47 17.31 -9.27
N GLN A 146 2.43 18.62 -9.01
CA GLN A 146 3.01 19.21 -7.81
C GLN A 146 2.23 18.80 -6.56
N VAL A 147 0.90 18.81 -6.62
CA VAL A 147 0.03 18.37 -5.53
C VAL A 147 0.33 16.91 -5.17
N ILE A 148 0.36 16.01 -6.17
CA ILE A 148 0.68 14.59 -5.95
C ILE A 148 2.08 14.42 -5.35
N ALA A 149 3.06 15.20 -5.81
CA ALA A 149 4.44 15.09 -5.33
C ALA A 149 4.64 15.55 -3.88
N ARG A 150 3.84 16.52 -3.41
CA ARG A 150 4.14 17.28 -2.19
C ARG A 150 3.07 17.20 -1.10
N ASP A 151 1.82 16.88 -1.43
CA ASP A 151 0.70 17.13 -0.52
C ASP A 151 -0.02 15.85 -0.05
N PHE A 152 0.59 14.69 -0.32
CA PHE A 152 0.19 13.41 0.27
C PHE A 152 0.94 13.10 1.57
N TYR A 153 0.18 12.80 2.62
CA TYR A 153 0.66 12.10 3.80
C TYR A 153 0.25 10.62 3.70
N VAL A 154 1.15 9.79 3.17
CA VAL A 154 0.86 8.38 2.79
C VAL A 154 -0.29 8.32 1.77
N ASP A 155 -1.48 7.88 2.20
CA ASP A 155 -2.70 7.72 1.41
C ASP A 155 -3.60 8.96 1.44
N TYR A 156 -3.36 9.88 2.38
CA TYR A 156 -4.20 11.04 2.61
C TYR A 156 -3.67 12.28 1.88
N LEU A 157 -4.46 12.81 0.96
CA LEU A 157 -4.22 14.06 0.25
C LEU A 157 -4.75 15.22 1.08
N ILE A 158 -3.91 16.21 1.36
CA ILE A 158 -4.31 17.47 1.97
C ILE A 158 -3.65 18.63 1.25
N PHE A 159 -4.42 19.40 0.50
CA PHE A 159 -3.96 20.62 -0.13
C PHE A 159 -5.06 21.68 -0.12
N GLY A 160 -4.80 22.83 -0.74
CA GLY A 160 -5.79 23.87 -0.84
C GLY A 160 -5.59 24.73 -2.06
N SER A 161 -6.54 25.64 -2.25
CA SER A 161 -6.59 26.58 -3.35
C SER A 161 -7.05 27.96 -2.86
N SER A 162 -6.79 29.00 -3.65
CA SER A 162 -7.13 30.39 -3.32
C SER A 162 -8.61 30.73 -3.56
N SER A 163 -9.31 29.91 -4.34
CA SER A 163 -10.73 30.08 -4.67
C SER A 163 -11.44 28.76 -4.93
N VAL A 164 -12.77 28.75 -4.82
CA VAL A 164 -13.57 27.55 -5.11
C VAL A 164 -13.48 27.17 -6.60
N GLN A 165 -13.37 28.15 -7.50
CA GLN A 165 -13.27 27.88 -8.94
C GLN A 165 -11.96 27.17 -9.30
N GLU A 166 -10.85 27.62 -8.72
CA GLU A 166 -9.54 26.99 -8.92
C GLU A 166 -9.51 25.59 -8.29
N ALA A 167 -10.11 25.42 -7.11
CA ALA A 167 -10.30 24.10 -6.49
C ALA A 167 -11.06 23.12 -7.39
N VAL A 168 -12.14 23.58 -8.05
CA VAL A 168 -12.93 22.76 -8.98
C VAL A 168 -12.15 22.42 -10.25
N ASN A 169 -11.31 23.32 -10.76
CA ASN A 169 -10.50 23.04 -11.95
C ASN A 169 -9.38 22.02 -11.69
N LEU A 170 -8.94 21.90 -10.44
CA LEU A 170 -7.89 20.99 -9.98
C LEU A 170 -8.38 19.57 -9.66
N CYS A 171 -9.67 19.39 -9.42
CA CYS A 171 -10.29 18.11 -9.03
C CYS A 171 -10.98 17.45 -10.23
#